data_AF-A0A5B8UQS2-F1
#
_entry.id   AF-A0A5B8UQS2-F1
#
_cell.length_a   1.000
_cell.length_b   1.000
_cell.length_c   1.000
_cell.angle_alpha   90.00
_cell.angle_beta   90.00
_cell.angle_gamma   90.00
#
_symmetry.space_group_name_H-M   'P 1'
#
loop_
_entity.id
_entity.type
_entity.pdbx_description
1 polymer ?
#
loop_
_entity_poly.entity_id
_entity_poly.type
_entity_poly.pdbx_seq_one_letter_code
_entity_poly.pdbx_strand_id
1 'polypeptide(L)'
;MAEQIKYTLEEANQYFAVAFNNKIWKLFEKKESTEDEQEEIINLAHASLLHWSNSPGCKKANLQRGEYMISMAYIHAGRKEQALYYAKRCIKITEDRAEENEDFDLAYAYLVIAMALNLNNLKEEAARYLEDAKKLGENIAGEKDKRIFISDLKDAIEGVLASLPPSDKAVIDEAQ
;
A
#
# COMPACT_ATOMS: atom_id res chain seq x y z
N MET A 1 17.18 -6.59 33.39
CA MET A 1 17.21 -7.86 32.64
C MET A 1 16.05 -7.82 31.68
N ALA A 2 16.27 -7.92 30.37
CA ALA A 2 15.15 -8.03 29.43
C ALA A 2 14.37 -9.31 29.76
N GLU A 3 13.04 -9.22 29.80
CA GLU A 3 12.17 -10.37 30.02
C GLU A 3 12.35 -11.38 28.88
N GLN A 4 12.65 -12.64 29.21
CA GLN A 4 12.75 -13.69 28.22
C GLN A 4 11.35 -14.18 27.85
N ILE A 5 10.92 -13.85 26.64
CA ILE A 5 9.66 -14.35 26.07
C ILE A 5 10.00 -15.55 25.18
N LYS A 6 9.23 -16.64 25.31
CA LYS A 6 9.34 -17.84 24.47
C LYS A 6 8.15 -17.90 23.54
N TYR A 7 8.41 -18.27 22.29
CA TYR A 7 7.41 -18.47 21.25
C TYR A 7 7.61 -19.84 20.61
N THR A 8 6.53 -20.48 20.19
CA THR A 8 6.59 -21.46 19.10
C THR A 8 6.98 -20.77 17.79
N LEU A 9 7.41 -21.52 16.78
CA LEU A 9 7.77 -20.94 15.48
C LEU A 9 6.57 -20.21 14.83
N GLU A 10 5.37 -20.76 14.99
CA GLU A 10 4.12 -20.17 14.50
C GLU A 10 3.79 -18.85 15.19
N GLU A 11 3.86 -18.83 16.53
CA GLU A 11 3.64 -17.59 17.30
C GLU A 11 4.71 -16.54 16.98
N ALA A 12 5.96 -16.96 16.75
CA ALA A 12 7.04 -16.07 16.34
C ALA A 12 6.77 -15.45 14.96
N ASN A 13 6.32 -16.25 13.98
CA ASN A 13 5.93 -15.74 12.67
C ASN A 13 4.80 -14.71 12.79
N GLN A 14 3.72 -15.03 13.51
CA GLN A 14 2.62 -14.09 13.74
C GLN A 14 3.11 -12.80 14.42
N TYR A 15 3.95 -12.92 15.46
CA TYR A 15 4.49 -11.79 16.20
C TYR A 15 5.31 -10.86 15.30
N PHE A 16 6.29 -11.39 14.56
CA PHE A 16 7.15 -10.58 13.70
C PHE A 16 6.39 -9.99 12.51
N ALA A 17 5.43 -10.72 11.93
CA ALA A 17 4.58 -10.22 10.86
C ALA A 17 3.85 -8.93 11.27
N VAL A 18 3.22 -8.94 12.44
CA VAL A 18 2.49 -7.78 13.01
C VAL A 18 3.46 -6.69 13.47
N ALA A 19 4.51 -7.05 14.20
CA ALA A 19 5.46 -6.08 14.75
C ALA A 19 6.16 -5.26 13.66
N PHE A 20 6.58 -5.91 12.56
CA PHE A 20 7.23 -5.24 11.44
C PHE A 20 6.24 -4.36 10.67
N ASN A 21 5.02 -4.83 10.41
CA ASN A 21 3.99 -4.00 9.77
C ASN A 21 3.68 -2.74 10.59
N ASN A 22 3.48 -2.88 11.91
CA ASN A 22 3.25 -1.75 12.81
C ASN A 22 4.43 -0.77 12.85
N LYS A 23 5.67 -1.28 12.72
CA LYS A 23 6.87 -0.43 12.68
C LYS A 23 6.92 0.40 11.39
N ILE A 24 6.51 -0.17 10.24
CA ILE A 24 6.44 0.57 8.97
C ILE A 24 5.51 1.77 9.11
N TRP A 25 4.30 1.60 9.66
CA TRP A 25 3.36 2.70 9.84
C TRP A 25 3.93 3.83 10.71
N LYS A 26 4.62 3.50 11.80
CA LYS A 26 5.32 4.49 12.64
C LYS A 26 6.42 5.24 11.89
N LEU A 27 7.06 4.61 10.91
CA LEU A 27 8.06 5.27 10.07
C LEU A 27 7.40 6.17 9.01
N PHE A 28 6.26 5.76 8.43
CA PHE A 28 5.47 6.59 7.52
C PHE A 28 4.88 7.84 8.18
N GLU A 29 4.61 7.82 9.50
CA GLU A 29 4.16 8.99 10.25
C GLU A 29 5.21 10.11 10.35
N LYS A 30 6.48 9.85 10.00
CA LYS A 30 7.53 10.87 10.00
C LYS A 30 7.36 11.81 8.81
N LYS A 31 7.52 13.12 9.06
CA LYS A 31 7.46 14.16 8.01
C LYS A 31 8.57 13.98 6.97
N GLU A 32 9.75 13.58 7.41
CA GLU A 32 10.93 13.33 6.58
C GLU A 32 11.54 12.00 7.02
N SER A 33 11.93 11.18 6.03
CA SER A 33 12.60 9.90 6.23
C SER A 33 14.04 10.00 5.72
N THR A 34 15.01 9.45 6.46
CA THR A 34 16.37 9.29 5.94
C THR A 34 16.47 8.14 4.93
N GLU A 35 17.55 8.08 4.15
CA GLU A 35 17.82 6.94 3.25
C GLU A 35 17.88 5.60 4.02
N ASP A 36 18.49 5.59 5.20
CA ASP A 36 18.55 4.39 6.07
C ASP A 36 17.16 3.96 6.54
N GLU A 37 16.27 4.92 6.86
CA GLU A 37 14.89 4.62 7.25
C GLU A 37 14.08 4.09 6.06
N GLN A 38 14.31 4.61 4.85
CA GLN A 38 13.69 4.10 3.63
C GLN A 38 14.11 2.64 3.35
N GLU A 39 15.40 2.32 3.49
CA GLU A 39 15.86 0.93 3.38
C GLU A 39 15.29 0.05 4.50
N GLU A 40 15.17 0.58 5.72
CA GLU A 40 14.54 -0.13 6.83
C GLU A 40 13.07 -0.48 6.52
N ILE A 41 12.29 0.47 6.00
CA ILE A 41 10.90 0.23 5.60
C ILE A 41 10.82 -0.89 4.55
N ILE A 42 11.69 -0.88 3.53
CA ILE A 42 11.73 -1.93 2.50
C ILE A 42 12.00 -3.29 3.12
N ASN A 43 13.02 -3.39 3.98
CA ASN A 43 13.37 -4.65 4.65
C ASN A 43 12.24 -5.15 5.55
N LEU A 44 11.60 -4.27 6.31
CA LEU A 44 10.47 -4.59 7.17
C LEU A 44 9.26 -5.08 6.36
N ALA A 45 8.97 -4.47 5.20
CA ALA A 45 7.84 -4.86 4.37
C ALA A 45 8.00 -6.30 3.85
N HIS A 46 9.20 -6.62 3.33
CA HIS A 46 9.54 -7.98 2.89
C HIS A 46 9.50 -8.97 4.04
N ALA A 47 10.11 -8.64 5.17
CA ALA A 47 10.12 -9.51 6.35
C ALA A 47 8.71 -9.75 6.90
N SER A 48 7.87 -8.71 6.95
CA SER A 48 6.48 -8.81 7.40
C SER A 48 5.68 -9.75 6.50
N LEU A 49 5.77 -9.61 5.17
CA LEU A 49 5.10 -10.52 4.23
C LEU A 49 5.59 -11.95 4.39
N LEU A 50 6.92 -12.16 4.51
CA LEU A 50 7.49 -13.48 4.70
C LEU A 50 6.97 -14.14 5.99
N HIS A 51 6.95 -13.42 7.10
CA HIS A 51 6.43 -13.94 8.36
C HIS A 51 4.91 -14.17 8.31
N TRP A 52 4.14 -13.28 7.67
CA TRP A 52 2.72 -13.52 7.43
C TRP A 52 2.50 -14.81 6.64
N SER A 53 3.25 -15.03 5.57
CA SER A 53 3.11 -16.23 4.72
C SER A 53 3.42 -17.55 5.43
N ASN A 54 4.20 -17.49 6.51
CA ASN A 54 4.55 -18.63 7.35
C ASN A 54 3.75 -18.70 8.67
N SER A 55 2.79 -17.79 8.87
CA SER A 55 1.92 -17.80 10.04
C SER A 55 0.70 -18.69 9.79
N PRO A 56 0.24 -19.48 10.79
CA PRO A 56 -1.01 -20.25 10.67
C PRO A 56 -2.24 -19.35 10.47
N GLY A 57 -2.16 -18.07 10.81
CA GLY A 57 -3.22 -17.08 10.61
C GLY A 57 -3.24 -16.44 9.21
N CYS A 58 -2.36 -16.86 8.29
CA CYS A 58 -2.26 -16.27 6.96
C CYS A 58 -3.51 -16.58 6.13
N LYS A 59 -4.28 -15.53 5.79
CA LYS A 59 -5.28 -15.58 4.74
C LYS A 59 -4.67 -15.07 3.44
N LYS A 60 -5.30 -15.36 2.30
CA LYS A 60 -4.80 -14.83 1.03
C LYS A 60 -4.86 -13.30 0.97
N ALA A 61 -5.81 -12.66 1.65
CA ALA A 61 -5.85 -11.21 1.86
C ALA A 61 -4.58 -10.67 2.55
N ASN A 62 -3.96 -11.43 3.47
CA ASN A 62 -2.69 -11.00 4.08
C ASN A 62 -1.55 -10.93 3.07
N LEU A 63 -1.54 -11.83 2.08
CA LEU A 63 -0.52 -11.82 1.02
C LEU A 63 -0.71 -10.59 0.12
N GLN A 64 -1.96 -10.29 -0.26
CA GLN A 64 -2.30 -9.09 -1.01
C GLN A 64 -1.87 -7.81 -0.27
N ARG A 65 -2.23 -7.68 1.01
CA ARG A 65 -1.85 -6.52 1.85
C ARG A 65 -0.35 -6.41 2.07
N GLY A 66 0.37 -7.52 2.08
CA GLY A 66 1.83 -7.51 2.12
C GLY A 66 2.45 -7.00 0.82
N GLU A 67 1.93 -7.39 -0.35
CA GLU A 67 2.38 -6.88 -1.65
C GLU A 67 2.07 -5.38 -1.79
N TYR A 68 0.89 -4.94 -1.32
CA TYR A 68 0.56 -3.51 -1.17
C TYR A 68 1.63 -2.78 -0.34
N MET A 69 1.98 -3.32 0.83
CA MET A 69 2.95 -2.70 1.73
C MET A 69 4.35 -2.61 1.12
N ILE A 70 4.80 -3.64 0.40
CA ILE A 70 6.09 -3.62 -0.30
C ILE A 70 6.08 -2.55 -1.40
N SER A 71 4.98 -2.45 -2.17
CA SER A 71 4.85 -1.39 -3.16
C SER A 71 4.93 0.00 -2.52
N MET A 72 4.21 0.23 -1.42
CA MET A 72 4.26 1.48 -0.67
C MET A 72 5.66 1.81 -0.16
N ALA A 73 6.41 0.82 0.34
CA ALA A 73 7.80 1.00 0.77
C ALA A 73 8.69 1.50 -0.38
N TYR A 74 8.55 0.91 -1.58
CA TYR A 74 9.30 1.35 -2.76
C TYR A 74 8.83 2.70 -3.30
N ILE A 75 7.53 3.02 -3.22
CA ILE A 75 7.01 4.35 -3.55
C ILE A 75 7.64 5.41 -2.64
N HIS A 76 7.64 5.14 -1.33
CA HIS A 76 8.21 6.03 -0.32
C HIS A 76 9.72 6.26 -0.54
N ALA A 77 10.45 5.23 -0.98
CA ALA A 77 11.87 5.31 -1.34
C ALA A 77 12.13 5.83 -2.78
N GLY A 78 11.11 6.18 -3.56
CA GLY A 78 11.25 6.64 -4.94
C GLY A 78 11.77 5.59 -5.94
N ARG A 79 11.72 4.30 -5.60
CA ARG A 79 12.24 3.18 -6.40
C ARG A 79 11.19 2.66 -7.38
N LYS A 80 11.20 3.27 -8.58
CA LYS A 80 10.12 3.19 -9.58
C LYS A 80 9.77 1.78 -10.04
N GLU A 81 10.76 1.00 -10.48
CA GLU A 81 10.52 -0.31 -11.11
C GLU A 81 9.95 -1.31 -10.11
N GLN A 82 10.50 -1.34 -8.90
CA GLN A 82 10.06 -2.23 -7.83
C GLN A 82 8.66 -1.85 -7.34
N ALA A 83 8.38 -0.55 -7.15
CA ALA A 83 7.04 -0.07 -6.82
C ALA A 83 6.01 -0.61 -7.81
N LEU A 84 6.26 -0.46 -9.12
CA LEU A 84 5.33 -0.92 -10.14
C LEU A 84 5.19 -2.44 -10.19
N TYR A 85 6.29 -3.18 -9.99
CA TYR A 85 6.25 -4.64 -9.94
C TYR A 85 5.35 -5.16 -8.81
N TYR A 86 5.54 -4.66 -7.58
CA TYR A 86 4.75 -5.10 -6.42
C TYR A 86 3.30 -4.60 -6.48
N ALA A 87 3.04 -3.40 -7.02
CA ALA A 87 1.67 -2.95 -7.25
C ALA A 87 0.90 -3.85 -8.25
N LYS A 88 1.55 -4.27 -9.35
CA LYS A 88 0.94 -5.20 -10.32
C LYS A 88 0.63 -6.56 -9.69
N ARG A 89 1.52 -7.05 -8.83
CA ARG A 89 1.29 -8.29 -8.07
C ARG A 89 0.14 -8.14 -7.09
N CYS A 90 0.06 -7.01 -6.38
CA CYS A 90 -1.02 -6.68 -5.49
C CYS A 90 -2.38 -6.80 -6.21
N ILE A 91 -2.58 -6.05 -7.31
CA ILE A 91 -3.82 -6.13 -8.12
C ILE A 91 -4.11 -7.55 -8.57
N LYS A 92 -3.11 -8.24 -9.15
CA LYS A 92 -3.31 -9.60 -9.65
C LYS A 92 -3.82 -10.53 -8.56
N ILE A 93 -3.24 -10.46 -7.35
CA ILE A 93 -3.68 -11.31 -6.22
C ILE A 93 -5.08 -10.90 -5.76
N THR A 94 -5.39 -9.60 -5.73
CA THR A 94 -6.72 -9.11 -5.39
C THR A 94 -7.79 -9.64 -6.36
N GLU A 95 -7.54 -9.56 -7.67
CA GLU A 95 -8.49 -10.01 -8.70
C GLU A 95 -8.64 -11.52 -8.74
N ASP A 96 -7.53 -12.27 -8.67
CA ASP A 96 -7.54 -13.74 -8.70
C ASP A 96 -8.25 -14.35 -7.46
N ARG A 97 -8.59 -13.54 -6.46
CA ARG A 97 -9.06 -13.97 -5.12
C ARG A 97 -10.12 -13.04 -4.54
N ALA A 98 -10.96 -12.48 -5.39
CA ALA A 98 -11.95 -11.46 -5.03
C ALA A 98 -12.86 -11.87 -3.86
N GLU A 99 -13.14 -13.16 -3.70
CA GLU A 99 -14.00 -13.72 -2.66
C GLU A 99 -13.42 -13.68 -1.24
N GLU A 100 -12.10 -13.47 -1.10
CA GLU A 100 -11.40 -13.43 0.20
C GLU A 100 -11.04 -12.00 0.63
N ASN A 101 -11.35 -11.02 -0.20
CA ASN A 101 -11.03 -9.62 0.02
C ASN A 101 -12.14 -8.93 0.80
N GLU A 102 -11.74 -7.98 1.63
CA GLU A 102 -12.65 -6.96 2.13
C GLU A 102 -12.91 -5.93 1.02
N ASP A 103 -14.00 -5.17 1.14
CA ASP A 103 -14.41 -4.16 0.17
C ASP A 103 -13.32 -3.11 -0.13
N PHE A 104 -12.53 -2.74 0.88
CA PHE A 104 -11.43 -1.79 0.74
C PHE A 104 -10.19 -2.36 0.05
N ASP A 105 -9.98 -3.68 0.03
CA ASP A 105 -8.73 -4.27 -0.48
C ASP A 105 -8.56 -3.98 -1.99
N LEU A 106 -9.65 -4.00 -2.75
CA LEU A 106 -9.63 -3.66 -4.18
C LEU A 106 -9.41 -2.17 -4.42
N ALA A 107 -10.03 -1.31 -3.61
CA ALA A 107 -9.82 0.13 -3.68
C ALA A 107 -8.34 0.49 -3.44
N TYR A 108 -7.71 -0.12 -2.42
CA TYR A 108 -6.28 0.09 -2.13
C TYR A 108 -5.34 -0.53 -3.18
N ALA A 109 -5.70 -1.67 -3.78
CA ALA A 109 -4.92 -2.25 -4.87
C ALA A 109 -4.87 -1.31 -6.09
N TYR A 110 -6.00 -0.66 -6.41
CA TYR A 110 -6.09 0.32 -7.50
C TYR A 110 -5.39 1.64 -7.14
N LEU A 111 -5.47 2.06 -5.88
CA LEU A 111 -4.75 3.23 -5.40
C LEU A 111 -3.22 3.04 -5.54
N VAL A 112 -2.68 1.91 -5.09
CA VAL A 112 -1.24 1.68 -5.09
C VAL A 112 -0.65 1.54 -6.49
N ILE A 113 -1.38 0.93 -7.45
CA ILE A 113 -0.93 0.90 -8.85
C ILE A 113 -0.93 2.30 -9.44
N ALA A 114 -1.91 3.15 -9.12
CA ALA A 114 -1.95 4.50 -9.63
C ALA A 114 -0.74 5.31 -9.13
N MET A 115 -0.42 5.20 -7.84
CA MET A 115 0.75 5.83 -7.25
C MET A 115 2.05 5.34 -7.89
N ALA A 116 2.19 4.01 -8.10
CA ALA A 116 3.36 3.44 -8.75
C ALA A 116 3.49 3.84 -10.23
N LEU A 117 2.39 3.88 -10.98
CA LEU A 117 2.35 4.35 -12.36
C LEU A 117 2.75 5.82 -12.46
N ASN A 118 2.22 6.67 -11.57
CA ASN A 118 2.60 8.07 -11.51
C ASN A 118 4.10 8.25 -11.24
N LEU A 119 4.66 7.50 -10.29
CA LEU A 119 6.10 7.49 -10.01
C LEU A 119 6.95 7.07 -11.24
N ASN A 120 6.39 6.21 -12.10
CA ASN A 120 6.96 5.78 -13.38
C ASN A 120 6.64 6.73 -14.55
N ASN A 121 6.04 7.90 -14.30
CA ASN A 121 5.60 8.88 -15.32
C ASN A 121 4.50 8.39 -16.28
N LEU A 122 3.76 7.34 -15.92
CA LEU A 122 2.64 6.78 -16.70
C LEU A 122 1.31 7.44 -16.27
N LYS A 123 1.23 8.77 -16.43
CA LYS A 123 0.22 9.61 -15.77
C LYS A 123 -1.21 9.37 -16.24
N GLU A 124 -1.42 9.15 -17.53
CA GLU A 124 -2.77 8.85 -18.06
C GLU A 124 -3.31 7.54 -17.50
N GLU A 125 -2.46 6.53 -17.35
CA GLU A 125 -2.84 5.26 -16.76
C GLU A 125 -3.08 5.39 -15.26
N ALA A 126 -2.23 6.15 -14.56
CA ALA A 126 -2.43 6.46 -13.14
C ALA A 126 -3.78 7.16 -12.90
N ALA A 127 -4.15 8.14 -13.73
CA ALA A 127 -5.42 8.85 -13.60
C ALA A 127 -6.64 7.92 -13.76
N ARG A 128 -6.59 6.97 -14.70
CA ARG A 128 -7.66 5.96 -14.86
C ARG A 128 -7.81 5.09 -13.61
N TYR A 129 -6.70 4.59 -13.06
CA TYR A 129 -6.75 3.79 -11.83
C TYR A 129 -7.18 4.61 -10.60
N LEU A 130 -6.86 5.90 -10.51
CA LEU A 130 -7.36 6.77 -9.44
C LEU A 130 -8.88 6.93 -9.51
N GLU A 131 -9.43 7.14 -10.70
CA GLU A 131 -10.88 7.26 -10.90
C GLU A 131 -11.59 5.96 -10.50
N ASP A 132 -11.05 4.81 -10.87
CA ASP A 132 -11.60 3.51 -10.48
C ASP A 132 -11.44 3.26 -8.97
N ALA A 133 -10.29 3.63 -8.37
CA ALA A 133 -10.07 3.57 -6.92
C ALA A 133 -11.09 4.45 -6.17
N LYS A 134 -11.40 5.64 -6.67
CA LYS A 134 -12.43 6.54 -6.12
C LYS A 134 -13.80 5.87 -6.09
N LYS A 135 -14.26 5.33 -7.21
CA LYS A 135 -15.56 4.63 -7.31
C LYS A 135 -15.64 3.42 -6.36
N LEU A 136 -14.55 2.65 -6.25
CA LEU A 136 -14.48 1.54 -5.31
C LEU A 136 -14.53 2.04 -3.86
N GLY A 137 -13.79 3.10 -3.53
CA GLY A 137 -13.78 3.73 -2.22
C GLY A 137 -15.12 4.27 -1.75
N GLU A 138 -15.93 4.80 -2.67
CA GLU A 138 -17.30 5.25 -2.38
C GLU A 138 -18.20 4.11 -1.88
N ASN A 139 -17.92 2.87 -2.29
CA ASN A 139 -18.69 1.68 -1.95
C ASN A 139 -18.18 0.95 -0.69
N ILE A 140 -17.12 1.43 -0.03
CA ILE A 140 -16.66 0.86 1.25
C ILE A 140 -17.76 1.04 2.30
N ALA A 141 -18.23 -0.05 2.89
CA ALA A 141 -19.35 -0.07 3.83
C ALA A 141 -18.96 0.47 5.22
N GLY A 142 -17.71 0.24 5.64
CA GLY A 142 -17.20 0.69 6.92
C GLY A 142 -16.91 2.20 6.93
N GLU A 143 -17.69 2.98 7.66
CA GLU A 143 -17.51 4.44 7.77
C GLU A 143 -16.10 4.87 8.20
N LYS A 144 -15.46 4.09 9.09
CA LYS A 144 -14.08 4.36 9.50
C LYS A 144 -13.11 4.11 8.36
N ASP A 145 -13.20 2.96 7.71
CA ASP A 145 -12.28 2.54 6.65
C ASP A 145 -12.45 3.42 5.41
N LYS A 146 -13.70 3.78 5.07
CA LYS A 146 -14.01 4.75 4.02
C LYS A 146 -13.36 6.11 4.26
N ARG A 147 -13.42 6.63 5.49
CA ARG A 147 -12.75 7.91 5.81
C ARG A 147 -11.23 7.84 5.69
N ILE A 148 -10.63 6.74 6.13
CA ILE A 148 -9.18 6.52 5.99
C ILE A 148 -8.83 6.47 4.50
N PHE A 149 -9.54 5.66 3.71
CA PHE A 149 -9.31 5.54 2.28
C PHE A 149 -9.47 6.87 1.54
N ILE A 150 -10.50 7.66 1.84
CA ILE A 150 -10.70 8.98 1.21
C ILE A 150 -9.53 9.93 1.53
N SER A 151 -8.98 9.88 2.75
CA SER A 151 -7.79 10.65 3.11
C SER A 151 -6.58 10.23 2.26
N ASP A 152 -6.31 8.93 2.19
CA ASP A 152 -5.18 8.39 1.43
C ASP A 152 -5.32 8.66 -0.08
N LEU A 153 -6.54 8.56 -0.62
CA LEU A 153 -6.86 8.88 -2.01
C LEU A 153 -6.57 10.35 -2.33
N LYS A 154 -6.93 11.26 -1.42
CA LYS A 154 -6.66 12.69 -1.59
C LYS A 154 -5.16 12.96 -1.66
N ASP A 155 -4.38 12.38 -0.75
CA ASP A 155 -2.92 12.54 -0.74
C ASP A 155 -2.28 11.99 -2.03
N ALA A 156 -2.79 10.86 -2.54
CA ALA A 156 -2.34 10.30 -3.81
C ALA A 156 -2.67 11.21 -5.00
N ILE A 157 -3.88 11.77 -5.07
CA ILE A 157 -4.29 12.72 -6.11
C ILE A 157 -3.41 13.97 -6.08
N GLU A 158 -3.16 14.54 -4.91
CA GLU A 158 -2.27 15.70 -4.75
C GLU A 158 -0.86 15.39 -5.27
N GLY A 159 -0.34 14.19 -5.01
CA GLY A 159 0.93 13.72 -5.55
C GLY A 159 0.96 13.60 -7.08
N VAL A 160 -0.12 13.12 -7.70
CA VAL A 160 -0.25 13.08 -9.17
C VAL A 160 -0.33 14.49 -9.75
N LEU A 161 -1.19 15.34 -9.21
CA LEU A 161 -1.38 16.73 -9.65
C LEU A 161 -0.11 17.56 -9.52
N ALA A 162 0.63 17.43 -8.42
CA ALA A 162 1.90 18.13 -8.21
C ALA A 162 2.93 17.81 -9.31
N SER A 163 2.87 16.61 -9.88
CA SER A 163 3.78 16.16 -10.93
C SER A 163 3.40 16.62 -12.34
N LEU A 164 2.16 17.08 -12.57
CA LEU A 164 1.66 17.47 -13.90
C LEU A 164 2.14 18.88 -14.31
N PRO A 165 2.40 19.10 -15.61
CA PRO A 165 2.64 20.45 -16.10
C PRO A 165 1.36 21.30 -15.91
N PRO A 166 1.48 22.64 -15.78
CA PRO A 166 0.34 23.52 -15.47
C PRO A 166 -0.85 23.42 -16.44
N SER A 167 -0.62 23.04 -17.70
CA SER A 167 -1.67 22.86 -18.72
C SER A 167 -2.62 21.70 -18.43
N ASP A 168 -2.16 20.69 -17.69
CA ASP A 168 -2.86 19.42 -17.56
C ASP A 168 -3.58 19.29 -16.21
N LYS A 169 -3.36 20.24 -15.28
CA LYS A 169 -4.02 20.28 -13.97
C LYS A 169 -5.53 20.54 -14.07
N ALA A 170 -5.96 21.28 -15.09
CA ALA A 170 -7.37 21.64 -15.30
C ALA A 170 -8.28 20.45 -15.65
N VAL A 171 -7.72 19.35 -16.16
CA VAL A 171 -8.49 18.17 -16.60
C VAL A 171 -8.98 17.32 -15.41
N ILE A 172 -8.33 17.43 -14.25
CA ILE A 172 -8.65 16.64 -13.05
C ILE A 172 -9.53 17.43 -12.06
N ASP A 173 -9.46 18.77 -12.06
CA ASP A 173 -10.35 19.61 -11.24
C ASP A 173 -11.83 19.50 -11.64
N GLU A 174 -12.15 19.09 -12.88
CA GLU A 174 -13.53 18.82 -13.31
C GLU A 174 -14.09 17.48 -12.78
N ALA A 175 -13.27 16.66 -12.11
CA ALA A 175 -13.65 15.38 -11.51
C ALA A 175 -13.79 15.42 -9.97
N GLN A 176 -13.66 16.61 -9.35
CA GLN A 176 -13.93 16.86 -7.92
C GLN A 176 -15.42 17.16 -7.69
#